data_AF-D3PU01-F1
#
_entry.id   AF-D3PU01-F1
#
_cell.length_a   1.000
_cell.length_b   1.000
_cell.length_c   1.000
_cell.angle_alpha   90.00
_cell.angle_beta   90.00
_cell.angle_gamma   90.00
#
_symmetry.space_group_name_H-M   'P 1'
#
loop_
_entity.id
_entity.type
_entity.pdbx_description
1 polymer ?
#
loop_
_entity_poly.entity_id
_entity_poly.type
_entity_poly.pdbx_seq_one_letter_code
_entity_poly.pdbx_strand_id
1 'polypeptide(L)' 'MSLGRKLQHFLRSPQGQKAVHRVKRELAKPHNQHKLKRLIAKLSGRRYR' A
#
# COMPACT_ATOMS: atom_id res chain seq x y z
N MET A 1 14.41 19.07 -1.61
CA MET A 1 14.22 17.80 -2.36
C MET A 1 12.92 17.16 -1.92
N SER A 2 11.93 17.07 -2.82
CA SER A 2 10.56 16.67 -2.43
C SER A 2 10.44 15.14 -2.27
N LEU A 3 9.90 14.70 -1.13
CA LEU A 3 9.70 13.29 -0.75
C LEU A 3 8.97 12.47 -1.84
N GLY A 4 8.04 13.09 -2.57
CA GLY A 4 7.32 12.44 -3.66
C GLY A 4 8.21 11.95 -4.81
N ARG A 5 9.30 12.68 -5.12
CA ARG A 5 10.23 12.29 -6.21
C ARG A 5 11.07 11.07 -5.83
N LYS A 6 11.49 10.99 -4.55
CA LYS A 6 12.19 9.81 -4.01
C LYS A 6 11.28 8.58 -3.96
N LEU A 7 10.01 8.76 -3.60
CA LEU A 7 9.01 7.67 -3.61
C LEU A 7 8.72 7.18 -5.04
N GLN A 8 8.57 8.07 -6.02
CA GLN A 8 8.43 7.65 -7.42
C GLN A 8 9.66 6.92 -7.94
N HIS A 9 10.85 7.40 -7.58
CA HIS A 9 12.11 6.74 -7.94
C HIS A 9 12.23 5.36 -7.28
N PHE A 10 11.82 5.25 -6.02
CA PHE A 10 11.78 3.98 -5.30
C PHE A 10 10.77 3.01 -5.91
N LEU A 11 9.56 3.47 -6.26
CA LEU A 11 8.53 2.65 -6.94
C LEU A 11 8.99 2.15 -8.31
N ARG A 12 9.80 2.94 -9.03
CA ARG A 12 10.42 2.54 -10.31
C ARG A 12 11.64 1.63 -10.14
N SER A 13 12.24 1.58 -8.95
CA SER A 13 13.38 0.71 -8.66
C SER A 13 12.96 -0.77 -8.61
N PRO A 14 13.88 -1.72 -8.88
CA PRO A 14 13.60 -3.15 -8.78
C PRO A 14 13.16 -3.59 -7.36
N GLN A 15 13.60 -2.89 -6.31
CA GLN A 15 13.14 -3.13 -4.94
C GLN A 15 11.69 -2.68 -4.74
N GLY A 16 11.31 -1.52 -5.29
CA GLY A 16 9.91 -1.06 -5.27
C GLY A 16 9.00 -1.97 -6.06
N GLN A 17 9.43 -2.43 -7.23
CA GLN A 17 8.68 -3.43 -8.00
C GLN A 17 8.49 -4.74 -7.23
N LYS A 18 9.53 -5.24 -6.53
CA LYS A 18 9.40 -6.43 -5.66
C LYS A 18 8.39 -6.23 -4.53
N ALA A 19 8.41 -5.06 -3.88
CA ALA A 19 7.44 -4.72 -2.84
C ALA A 19 6.01 -4.68 -3.41
N VAL A 20 5.81 -4.02 -4.55
CA VAL A 20 4.51 -3.97 -5.24
C VAL A 20 4.06 -5.36 -5.70
N HIS A 21 4.96 -6.21 -6.20
CA HIS A 21 4.63 -7.58 -6.60
C HIS A 21 4.20 -8.46 -5.43
N ARG A 22 4.88 -8.31 -4.28
CA ARG A 22 4.53 -9.01 -3.05
C ARG A 22 3.17 -8.57 -2.55
N VAL A 23 2.94 -7.25 -2.52
CA VAL A 23 1.65 -6.65 -2.19
C VAL A 23 0.57 -7.12 -3.17
N LYS A 24 0.80 -7.11 -4.48
CA LYS A 24 -0.16 -7.61 -5.49
C LYS A 24 -0.52 -9.08 -5.25
N ARG A 25 0.47 -9.93 -4.97
CA ARG A 25 0.24 -11.35 -4.64
C ARG A 25 -0.52 -11.54 -3.33
N GLU A 26 -0.21 -10.74 -2.33
CA GLU A 26 -0.89 -10.79 -1.04
C GLU A 26 -2.31 -10.21 -1.11
N LEU A 27 -2.54 -9.19 -1.95
CA LEU A 27 -3.86 -8.59 -2.22
C LEU A 27 -4.71 -9.42 -3.20
N ALA A 28 -4.10 -10.24 -4.05
CA ALA A 28 -4.82 -11.21 -4.87
C ALA A 28 -5.57 -12.23 -4.00
N LYS A 29 -5.21 -12.37 -2.72
CA LYS A 29 -5.95 -13.18 -1.76
C LYS A 29 -7.17 -12.40 -1.24
N PRO A 30 -8.41 -12.90 -1.43
CA PRO A 30 -9.63 -12.20 -1.01
C PRO A 30 -9.72 -11.98 0.50
N HIS A 31 -9.07 -12.83 1.30
CA HIS A 31 -8.97 -12.68 2.75
C HIS A 31 -8.19 -11.41 3.15
N ASN A 32 -7.11 -11.11 2.44
CA ASN A 32 -6.29 -9.93 2.74
C ASN A 32 -6.97 -8.64 2.29
N GLN A 33 -7.79 -8.67 1.24
CA GLN A 33 -8.58 -7.51 0.83
C GLN A 33 -9.58 -7.07 1.90
N HIS A 34 -10.27 -8.03 2.54
CA HIS A 34 -11.18 -7.73 3.65
C HIS A 34 -10.44 -7.13 4.86
N LYS A 35 -9.27 -7.69 5.19
CA LYS A 35 -8.44 -7.18 6.28
C LYS A 35 -7.92 -5.77 6.00
N LEU A 36 -7.48 -5.51 4.77
CA LEU A 36 -7.06 -4.18 4.32
C LEU A 36 -8.23 -3.19 4.35
N LYS A 37 -9.40 -3.56 3.83
CA LYS A 37 -10.61 -2.72 3.90
C LYS A 37 -10.98 -2.38 5.36
N ARG A 38 -10.92 -3.35 6.29
CA ARG A 38 -11.17 -3.09 7.72
C ARG A 38 -10.12 -2.16 8.34
N LEU A 39 -8.85 -2.31 7.99
CA LEU A 39 -7.79 -1.44 8.47
C LEU A 39 -7.96 -0.01 7.94
N ILE A 40 -8.22 0.13 6.64
CA ILE A 40 -8.52 1.42 6.00
C ILE A 40 -9.77 2.04 6.64
N ALA A 41 -10.84 1.28 6.83
CA ALA A 41 -12.06 1.77 7.48
C ALA A 41 -11.80 2.24 8.91
N LYS A 42 -10.97 1.52 9.69
CA LYS A 42 -10.54 1.96 11.03
C LYS A 42 -9.71 3.24 10.99
N LEU A 43 -8.78 3.38 10.05
CA LEU A 43 -7.92 4.56 9.90
C LEU A 43 -8.69 5.78 9.38
N SER A 44 -9.56 5.59 8.39
CA SER A 44 -10.43 6.64 7.84
C SER A 44 -11.49 7.08 8.85
N GLY A 45 -12.10 6.14 9.59
CA GLY A 45 -13.05 6.45 10.65
C GLY A 45 -12.44 7.22 11.82
N ARG A 46 -11.14 7.07 12.06
CA ARG A 46 -10.40 7.81 13.10
C ARG A 46 -10.01 9.23 12.68
N ARG A 47 -10.12 9.57 11.39
CA ARG A 47 -9.84 10.91 10.84
C ARG A 47 -11.09 11.79 10.74
N TYR A 48 -12.27 11.26 11.05
CA TYR A 48 -13.56 11.98 10.97
C TYR A 48 -14.19 12.24 12.35
N ARG A 49 -13.40 12.35 13.42
CA ARG A 49 -13.89 12.78 14.73
C ARG A 49 -13.02 13.88 15.30
#